data_AF-A0A517R8W9-F1
#
_entry.id   AF-A0A517R8W9-F1
#
_cell.length_a   1.000
_cell.length_b   1.000
_cell.length_c   1.000
_cell.angle_alpha   90.00
_cell.angle_beta   90.00
_cell.angle_gamma   90.00
#
_symmetry.space_group_name_H-M   'P 1'
#
loop_
_entity.id
_entity.type
_entity.pdbx_description
1 polymer ?
#
loop_
_entity_poly.entity_id
_entity_poly.type
_entity_poly.pdbx_seq_one_letter_code
_entity_poly.pdbx_strand_id
1 'polypeptide(L)' 'MKDFGTGKTLSEASPFLRDSARRHALILEVVERDSVIEGLPPFTEEFRARLKKQLEAMARSETVE' A
#
# COMPACT_ATOMS: atom_id res chain seq x y z
N MET A 1 4.84 24.16 -11.70
CA MET A 1 4.02 23.07 -11.12
C MET A 1 2.82 22.91 -12.03
N LYS A 2 2.51 21.69 -12.50
CA LYS A 2 1.24 21.45 -13.17
C LYS A 2 0.20 21.39 -12.06
N ASP A 3 -0.64 22.41 -11.95
CA ASP A 3 -1.77 22.42 -11.03
C ASP A 3 -2.72 21.32 -11.48
N PHE A 4 -2.56 20.12 -10.90
CA PHE A 4 -3.61 19.10 -10.92
C PHE A 4 -4.85 19.78 -10.32
N GLY A 5 -6.00 19.62 -11.00
CA GLY A 5 -7.17 20.49 -10.85
C GLY A 5 -7.54 20.85 -9.41
N THR A 6 -8.15 22.02 -9.23
CA THR A 6 -8.50 22.64 -7.94
C THR A 6 -9.57 21.91 -7.11
N GLY A 7 -9.93 20.68 -7.50
CA GLY A 7 -10.88 19.84 -6.80
C GLY A 7 -10.25 19.11 -5.61
N LYS A 8 -11.09 18.50 -4.78
CA LYS A 8 -10.62 17.60 -3.71
C LYS A 8 -9.76 16.50 -4.32
N THR A 9 -8.64 16.20 -3.68
CA THR A 9 -7.82 15.05 -4.00
C THR A 9 -8.63 13.75 -3.84
N LEU A 10 -8.22 12.70 -4.55
CA LEU A 10 -8.86 11.38 -4.45
C LEU A 10 -8.89 10.87 -2.99
N SER A 11 -7.83 11.12 -2.23
CA SER A 11 -7.73 10.77 -0.80
C SER A 11 -8.67 11.62 0.07
N GLU A 12 -8.91 12.88 -0.28
CA GLU A 12 -9.91 13.71 0.40
C GLU A 12 -11.34 13.26 0.07
N ALA A 13 -11.60 12.79 -1.15
CA ALA A 13 -12.92 12.34 -1.60
C ALA A 13 -13.28 10.91 -1.16
N SER A 14 -12.29 10.04 -0.95
CA SER A 14 -12.50 8.64 -0.58
C SER A 14 -11.87 8.30 0.77
N PRO A 15 -12.68 8.08 1.83
CA PRO A 15 -12.19 7.63 3.14
C PRO A 15 -11.38 6.34 3.08
N PHE A 16 -11.67 5.47 2.11
CA PHE A 16 -10.96 4.20 1.90
C PHE A 16 -9.49 4.39 1.50
N LEU A 17 -9.14 5.55 0.93
CA LEU A 17 -7.77 5.88 0.56
C LEU A 17 -6.97 6.49 1.72
N ARG A 18 -7.65 6.91 2.79
CA ARG A 18 -7.04 7.49 4.01
C ARG A 18 -6.55 6.43 4.99
N ASP A 19 -7.11 5.23 4.94
CA ASP A 19 -6.69 4.13 5.80
C ASP A 19 -5.47 3.41 5.21
N SER A 20 -4.28 3.92 5.55
CA SER A 20 -3.01 3.35 5.12
C SER A 20 -2.81 1.92 5.64
N ALA A 21 -3.28 1.60 6.85
CA ALA A 21 -3.16 0.27 7.42
C ALA A 21 -3.97 -0.76 6.63
N ARG A 22 -5.23 -0.43 6.29
CA ARG A 22 -6.08 -1.28 5.45
C ARG A 22 -5.53 -1.41 4.03
N ARG A 23 -4.99 -0.33 3.46
CA ARG A 23 -4.31 -0.38 2.15
C ARG A 23 -3.11 -1.33 2.18
N HIS A 24 -2.23 -1.24 3.18
CA HIS A 24 -1.08 -2.12 3.28
C HIS A 24 -1.50 -3.58 3.44
N ALA A 25 -2.55 -3.85 4.24
CA ALA A 25 -3.09 -5.20 4.37
C ALA A 25 -3.58 -5.77 3.04
N LEU A 26 -4.34 -4.96 2.27
CA LEU A 26 -4.84 -5.36 0.95
C LEU A 26 -3.70 -5.61 -0.05
N ILE A 27 -2.68 -4.74 -0.06
CA ILE A 27 -1.50 -4.93 -0.92
C ILE A 27 -0.82 -6.27 -0.60
N LEU A 28 -0.59 -6.56 0.67
CA LEU A 28 0.06 -7.81 1.08
C LEU A 28 -0.78 -9.04 0.71
N GLU A 29 -2.10 -8.98 0.87
CA GLU A 29 -3.02 -10.06 0.48
C GLU A 29 -2.98 -10.33 -1.02
N VAL A 30 -3.09 -9.29 -1.84
CA VAL A 30 -3.08 -9.42 -3.30
C VAL A 30 -1.73 -9.95 -3.78
N VAL A 31 -0.62 -9.38 -3.28
CA VAL A 31 0.72 -9.81 -3.70
C VAL A 31 1.00 -11.25 -3.27
N GLU A 32 0.60 -11.66 -2.06
CA GLU A 32 0.74 -13.05 -1.61
C GLU A 32 -0.07 -14.00 -2.50
N ARG A 33 -1.35 -13.69 -2.72
CA ARG A 33 -2.23 -14.50 -3.57
C ARG A 33 -1.65 -14.67 -4.98
N ASP A 34 -1.22 -13.56 -5.59
CA ASP A 34 -0.69 -13.57 -6.94
C ASP A 34 0.66 -14.33 -6.98
N SER A 35 1.50 -14.20 -5.96
CA SER A 35 2.74 -15.00 -5.83
C SER A 35 2.45 -16.50 -5.78
N VAL A 36 1.41 -16.92 -5.06
CA VAL A 36 1.00 -18.32 -4.97
C VAL A 36 0.46 -18.83 -6.30
N ILE A 37 -0.29 -18.01 -7.04
CA ILE A 37 -0.75 -18.32 -8.40
C ILE A 37 0.46 -18.56 -9.34
N GLU A 38 1.52 -17.78 -9.18
CA GLU A 38 2.79 -17.93 -9.92
C GLU A 38 3.67 -19.09 -9.41
N GLY A 39 3.21 -19.87 -8.43
CA GLY A 39 3.90 -21.06 -7.93
C GLY A 39 4.92 -20.80 -6.81
N LEU A 40 4.93 -19.61 -6.21
CA LEU A 40 5.71 -19.33 -5.00
C LEU A 40 4.99 -19.84 -3.75
N PRO A 41 5.71 -20.17 -2.66
CA PRO A 41 5.07 -20.51 -1.39
C PRO A 41 4.31 -19.29 -0.82
N PRO A 42 3.28 -19.54 0.01
CA PRO A 42 2.65 -18.50 0.82
C PRO A 42 3.68 -17.74 1.67
N PHE A 43 3.32 -16.52 2.08
CA PHE A 43 4.23 -15.71 2.88
C PHE A 43 4.41 -16.32 4.27
N THR A 44 5.65 -16.28 4.75
CA THR A 44 5.90 -16.48 6.17
C THR A 44 5.54 -15.20 6.94
N GLU A 45 5.21 -15.34 8.22
CA GLU A 45 4.94 -14.19 9.09
C GLU A 45 6.12 -13.21 9.13
N GLU A 46 7.35 -13.72 9.13
CA GLU A 46 8.56 -12.90 9.10
C GLU A 46 8.67 -12.10 7.79
N PHE A 47 8.44 -12.75 6.64
CA PHE A 47 8.50 -12.10 5.34
C PHE A 47 7.40 -11.05 5.19
N ARG A 48 6.18 -11.38 5.61
CA ARG A 48 5.03 -10.47 5.66
C ARG A 48 5.31 -9.25 6.53
N ALA A 49 5.88 -9.43 7.72
CA ALA A 49 6.26 -8.34 8.61
C ALA A 49 7.35 -7.44 8.00
N ARG A 50 8.32 -8.01 7.28
CA ARG A 50 9.36 -7.25 6.58
C ARG A 50 8.77 -6.38 5.47
N LEU A 51 7.90 -6.94 4.62
CA LEU A 51 7.22 -6.20 3.55
C LEU A 51 6.33 -5.08 4.11
N LYS A 52 5.61 -5.35 5.21
CA LYS A 52 4.80 -4.33 5.89
C LYS A 52 5.65 -3.12 6.33
N LYS A 53 6.81 -3.35 6.94
CA LYS A 53 7.74 -2.27 7.33
C LYS A 53 8.22 -1.45 6.12
N GLN A 54 8.46 -2.10 4.98
CA GLN A 54 8.87 -1.42 3.76
C GLN A 54 7.74 -0.54 3.21
N LEU A 55 6.50 -1.05 3.16
CA LEU A 55 5.31 -0.26 2.76
C LEU A 55 5.11 0.96 3.67
N GLU A 56 5.24 0.78 4.99
CA GLU A 56 5.15 1.87 5.96
C GLU A 56 6.29 2.90 5.82
N ALA A 57 7.48 2.49 5.38
CA ALA A 57 8.58 3.41 5.09
C ALA A 57 8.33 4.22 3.82
N MET A 58 7.86 3.57 2.75
CA MET A 58 7.53 4.23 1.47
C MET A 58 6.40 5.27 1.64
N ALA A 59 5.36 4.92 2.41
CA ALA A 59 4.27 5.84 2.70
C ALA A 59 4.73 7.10 3.49
N ARG A 60 5.78 6.98 4.31
CA ARG A 60 6.36 8.12 5.04
C ARG A 60 7.21 9.02 4.14
N SER A 61 7.91 8.45 3.15
CA SER A 61 8.66 9.25 2.17
C SER A 61 7.78 10.04 1.22
N GLU A 62 6.57 9.55 0.90
CA GLU A 62 5.60 10.25 0.04
C GLU A 62 5.03 11.54 0.66
N THR A 63 5.07 11.67 1.99
CA THR A 63 4.56 12.84 2.71
C THR A 63 5.57 13.98 2.89
N VAL A 64 6.80 13.85 2.38
CA VAL A 64 7.91 14.81 2.61
C VAL A 64 8.29 15.61 1.34
N GLU A 65 7.58 15.45 0.23
CA GLU A 65 7.74 16.29 -0.99
C GLU A 65 6.63 17.31 -1.18
#